data_AF-A0A533YIL5-F1
#
_entry.id   AF-A0A533YIL5-F1
#
_cell.length_a   1.000
_cell.length_b   1.000
_cell.length_c   1.000
_cell.angle_alpha   90.00
_cell.angle_beta   90.00
_cell.angle_gamma   90.00
#
_symmetry.space_group_name_H-M   'P 1'
#
loop_
_entity.id
_entity.type
_entity.pdbx_description
1 polymer ?
#
loop_
_entity_poly.entity_id
_entity_poly.type
_entity_poly.pdbx_seq_one_letter_code
_entity_poly.pdbx_strand_id
1 'polypeptide(L)'
;MGLLDRQFGTSNVIVTSLENLLNWARLSSLWQMQFGLACCAIEMMAAAASHYDFDRFGVIPRATPRQSDVMIVAGTVTLKMATRI
;
A
#
# COMPACT_ATOMS: atom_id res chain seq x y z
N MET A 1 5.56 12.42 -9.80
CA MET A 1 5.88 12.06 -11.20
C MET A 1 5.03 10.85 -11.56
N GLY A 2 3.98 11.09 -12.32
CA GLY A 2 3.01 10.05 -12.69
C GLY A 2 3.57 9.09 -13.73
N LEU A 3 2.86 7.97 -13.91
CA LEU A 3 3.25 6.91 -14.84
C LEU A 3 3.12 7.37 -16.30
N LEU A 4 2.29 8.39 -16.59
CA LEU A 4 2.02 8.91 -17.93
C LEU A 4 2.96 10.07 -18.32
N ASP A 5 3.47 10.80 -17.32
CA ASP A 5 4.49 11.86 -17.47
C ASP A 5 5.79 11.35 -18.13
N ARG A 6 6.11 10.05 -17.99
CA ARG A 6 7.26 9.41 -18.67
C ARG A 6 7.04 9.16 -20.16
N GLN A 7 5.80 9.14 -20.63
CA GLN A 7 5.45 8.70 -21.98
C GLN A 7 5.03 9.84 -22.90
N PHE A 8 4.47 10.91 -22.35
CA PHE A 8 4.04 12.09 -23.09
C PHE A 8 4.71 13.33 -22.50
N GLY A 9 5.87 13.73 -23.05
CA GLY A 9 6.69 14.84 -22.55
C GLY A 9 6.10 16.25 -22.71
N THR A 10 4.78 16.39 -22.72
CA THR A 10 4.04 17.65 -22.82
C THR A 10 2.89 17.68 -21.83
N SER A 11 2.90 18.67 -20.93
CA SER A 11 1.93 18.91 -19.88
C SER A 11 0.56 19.34 -20.45
N ASN A 12 -0.18 18.36 -20.96
CA ASN A 12 -1.56 18.53 -21.42
C ASN A 12 -2.53 18.43 -20.22
N VAL A 13 -3.49 19.36 -20.14
CA VAL A 13 -4.53 19.40 -19.07
C VAL A 13 -5.35 18.10 -19.00
N ILE A 14 -5.51 17.41 -20.13
CA ILE A 14 -6.19 16.10 -20.21
C ILE A 14 -5.33 15.00 -19.57
N VAL A 15 -4.01 15.03 -19.75
CA VAL A 15 -3.11 14.03 -19.15
C VAL A 15 -3.05 14.21 -17.63
N THR A 16 -2.98 15.45 -17.15
CA THR A 16 -2.93 15.73 -15.70
C THR A 16 -4.23 15.34 -14.99
N SER A 17 -5.39 15.61 -15.59
CA SER A 17 -6.68 15.16 -15.04
C SER A 17 -6.81 13.64 -14.99
N LEU A 18 -6.34 12.93 -16.02
CA LEU A 18 -6.30 11.46 -16.02
C LEU A 18 -5.33 10.91 -14.96
N GLU A 19 -4.14 11.49 -14.82
CA GLU A 19 -3.19 11.11 -13.78
C GLU A 19 -3.76 11.31 -12.38
N ASN A 20 -4.47 12.42 -12.13
CA ASN A 20 -5.13 12.67 -10.85
C ASN A 20 -6.16 11.59 -10.52
N LEU A 21 -6.97 11.17 -11.51
CA LEU A 21 -7.93 10.08 -11.32
C LEU A 21 -7.24 8.76 -10.99
N LEU A 22 -6.19 8.39 -11.73
CA LEU A 22 -5.45 7.15 -11.53
C LEU A 22 -4.69 7.11 -10.19
N ASN A 23 -4.15 8.25 -9.77
CA ASN A 23 -3.49 8.37 -8.48
C ASN A 23 -4.50 8.33 -7.33
N TRP A 24 -5.67 8.96 -7.49
CA TRP A 24 -6.76 8.84 -6.52
C TRP A 24 -7.22 7.39 -6.37
N ALA A 25 -7.42 6.66 -7.48
CA ALA A 25 -7.83 5.26 -7.43
C ALA A 25 -6.82 4.35 -6.71
N ARG A 26 -5.51 4.56 -6.94
CA ARG A 26 -4.45 3.80 -6.24
C ARG A 26 -4.34 4.18 -4.77
N LEU A 27 -4.58 5.45 -4.43
CA LEU A 27 -4.52 5.92 -3.04
C LEU A 27 -5.76 5.50 -2.24
N SER A 28 -6.92 5.39 -2.87
CA SER A 28 -8.19 5.03 -2.22
C SER A 28 -8.38 3.52 -2.02
N SER A 29 -7.50 2.67 -2.55
CA SER A 29 -7.60 1.21 -2.46
C SER A 29 -6.22 0.56 -2.30
N LEU A 30 -5.65 0.65 -1.09
CA LEU A 30 -4.33 0.11 -0.79
C LEU A 30 -4.44 -1.28 -0.17
N TRP A 31 -4.22 -2.34 -0.94
CA TRP A 31 -4.34 -3.69 -0.40
C TRP A 31 -3.05 -4.08 0.33
N GLN A 32 -3.08 -4.10 1.66
CA GLN A 32 -1.91 -4.40 2.48
C GLN A 32 -1.63 -5.90 2.53
N MET A 33 -0.38 -6.29 2.41
CA MET A 33 0.07 -7.65 2.74
C MET A 33 0.08 -7.81 4.26
N GLN A 34 -0.60 -8.83 4.78
CA GLN A 34 -0.55 -9.15 6.20
C GLN A 34 0.83 -9.71 6.57
N PHE A 35 1.77 -8.81 6.91
CA PHE A 35 3.17 -9.16 7.16
C PHE A 35 3.65 -8.65 8.54
N GLY A 36 3.35 -9.44 9.57
CA GLY A 36 3.78 -9.18 10.94
C GLY A 36 5.00 -10.00 11.33
N LEU A 37 6.08 -9.35 11.78
CA LEU A 37 7.34 -10.01 12.15
C LEU A 37 7.59 -10.05 13.66
N ALA A 38 7.19 -8.99 14.37
CA ALA A 38 7.43 -8.85 15.80
C ALA A 38 6.31 -8.02 16.46
N CYS A 39 6.63 -7.23 17.48
CA CYS A 39 5.67 -6.45 18.25
C CYS A 39 4.90 -5.39 17.44
N CYS A 40 5.47 -4.80 16.38
CA CYS A 40 4.69 -3.85 15.55
C CYS A 40 3.51 -4.53 14.81
N ALA A 41 3.46 -5.86 14.76
CA ALA A 41 2.31 -6.58 14.20
C ALA A 41 1.04 -6.38 15.05
N ILE A 42 1.14 -6.31 16.39
CA ILE A 42 -0.03 -6.09 17.25
C ILE A 42 -0.56 -4.65 17.11
N GLU A 43 0.33 -3.70 16.83
CA GLU A 43 -0.06 -2.32 16.52
C GLU A 43 -0.79 -2.26 15.18
N MET A 44 -0.31 -2.99 14.17
CA MET A 44 -0.99 -3.11 12.87
C MET A 44 -2.37 -3.78 13.00
N MET A 45 -2.52 -4.78 13.88
CA MET A 45 -3.82 -5.40 14.17
C MET A 45 -4.76 -4.45 14.91
N ALA A 46 -4.26 -3.68 15.88
CA ALA A 46 -5.03 -2.66 16.58
C ALA A 46 -5.45 -1.51 15.63
N ALA A 47 -4.60 -1.19 14.66
CA ALA A 47 -4.88 -0.22 13.60
C ALA A 47 -5.88 -0.72 12.54
N ALA A 48 -6.25 -2.00 12.56
CA ALA A 48 -7.33 -2.58 11.76
C ALA A 48 -8.54 -3.00 12.62
N ALA A 49 -8.52 -2.69 13.92
CA ALA A 49 -9.60 -3.02 14.85
C ALA A 49 -10.66 -1.91 14.92
N SER A 50 -11.71 -2.08 15.71
CA SER A 50 -12.83 -1.14 15.77
C SER A 50 -12.46 0.30 16.15
N HIS A 51 -11.37 0.51 16.88
CA HIS A 51 -10.92 1.85 17.29
C HIS A 51 -10.29 2.64 16.14
N TYR A 52 -9.54 1.96 15.28
CA TYR A 52 -8.86 2.52 14.13
C TYR A 52 -9.16 1.61 12.95
N ASP A 53 -10.07 2.05 12.09
CA ASP A 53 -10.54 1.23 10.98
C ASP A 53 -9.73 1.53 9.71
N PHE A 54 -8.86 0.59 9.34
CA PHE A 54 -8.10 0.64 8.09
C PHE A 54 -8.97 0.48 6.85
N ASP A 55 -10.10 -0.24 6.94
CA ASP A 55 -11.00 -0.41 5.80
C ASP A 55 -11.66 0.92 5.41
N ARG A 56 -11.80 1.85 6.36
CA ARG A 56 -12.27 3.22 6.11
C ARG A 56 -11.42 3.98 5.08
N PHE A 57 -10.13 3.69 5.00
CA PHE A 57 -9.22 4.28 4.01
C PHE A 57 -9.05 3.40 2.76
N GLY A 58 -9.83 2.32 2.64
CA GLY A 58 -9.71 1.32 1.57
C GLY A 58 -8.52 0.39 1.75
N VAL A 59 -8.01 0.26 2.98
CA VAL A 59 -6.87 -0.61 3.31
C VAL A 59 -7.36 -1.98 3.76
N ILE A 60 -7.29 -2.96 2.85
CA ILE A 60 -7.76 -4.32 3.10
C ILE A 60 -6.57 -5.27 3.28
N PRO A 61 -6.49 -6.03 4.39
CA PRO A 61 -5.45 -7.04 4.57
C PRO A 61 -5.64 -8.24 3.64
N ARG A 62 -4.61 -8.56 2.87
CA ARG A 62 -4.51 -9.75 2.01
C ARG A 62 -3.43 -10.68 2.55
N ALA A 63 -3.75 -11.98 2.60
CA ALA A 63 -2.83 -13.00 3.07
C ALA A 63 -1.76 -13.40 2.04
N THR A 64 -1.94 -13.02 0.77
CA THR A 64 -1.03 -13.42 -0.32
C THR A 64 -0.34 -12.22 -0.95
N PRO A 65 0.97 -12.29 -1.22
CA PRO A 65 1.73 -11.19 -1.82
C PRO A 65 1.29 -10.85 -3.24
N ARG A 66 0.72 -11.82 -3.98
CA ARG A 66 0.26 -11.60 -5.37
C ARG A 66 -0.99 -10.74 -5.49
N GLN A 67 -1.74 -10.58 -4.41
CA GLN A 67 -2.96 -9.79 -4.39
C GLN A 67 -2.76 -8.48 -3.64
N SER A 68 -1.62 -8.24 -2.99
CA SER A 68 -1.36 -7.01 -2.24
C SER A 68 -0.61 -6.00 -3.08
N ASP A 69 -0.92 -4.72 -2.89
CA ASP A 69 -0.26 -3.59 -3.54
C ASP A 69 0.81 -2.95 -2.64
N VAL A 70 0.69 -3.11 -1.31
CA VAL A 70 1.64 -2.56 -0.33
C VAL A 70 2.05 -3.61 0.69
N MET A 71 3.33 -3.62 1.06
CA MET A 71 3.88 -4.48 2.11
C MET A 71 4.41 -3.62 3.26
N ILE A 72 3.81 -3.76 4.44
CA ILE A 72 4.27 -3.07 5.67
C ILE A 72 5.15 -4.05 6.45
N VAL A 73 6.43 -3.72 6.62
CA VAL A 73 7.37 -4.53 7.41
C VAL A 73 7.21 -4.22 8.89
N ALA A 74 6.24 -4.87 9.53
CA ALA A 74 5.86 -4.61 10.92
C ALA A 74 6.68 -5.47 11.91
N GLY A 75 7.94 -5.10 12.13
CA GLY A 75 8.79 -5.68 13.17
C GLY A 75 10.25 -5.82 12.76
N THR A 76 11.04 -6.45 13.64
CA THR A 76 12.47 -6.63 13.41
C THR A 76 12.74 -7.65 12.30
N VAL A 77 13.60 -7.29 11.36
CA VAL A 77 14.06 -8.18 10.28
C VAL A 77 15.32 -8.90 10.73
N THR A 78 15.24 -10.22 10.90
CA THR A 78 16.42 -11.05 11.19
C THR A 78 17.17 -11.42 9.91
N LEU A 79 18.46 -11.76 10.02
CA LEU A 79 19.28 -12.23 8.88
C LEU A 79 18.62 -13.39 8.11
N LYS A 80 17.94 -14.29 8.82
CA LYS A 80 17.20 -15.41 8.21
C LYS A 80 15.95 -14.95 7.44
N MET A 81 15.32 -13.86 7.86
CA MET A 81 14.13 -13.32 7.23
C MET A 81 14.44 -12.38 6.07
N ALA A 82 15.63 -11.77 6.03
CA ALA A 82 16.03 -10.79 5.02
C ALA A 82 15.93 -11.30 3.57
N THR A 83 16.05 -12.61 3.32
CA THR A 83 15.91 -13.20 1.97
C THR A 83 14.47 -13.48 1.55
N ARG A 84 13.51 -13.33 2.46
CA ARG A 84 12.07 -13.61 2.24
C ARG A 84 11.21 -12.34 2.21
N ILE A 85 11.85 -11.19 2.41
CA ILE A 85 11.30 -9.84 2.22
C ILE A 85 11.67 -9.40 0.81
#